data_AF-A0A850HW55-F1
#
_entry.id   AF-A0A850HW55-F1
#
_cell.length_a   1.000
_cell.length_b   1.000
_cell.length_c   1.000
_cell.angle_alpha   90.00
_cell.angle_beta   90.00
_cell.angle_gamma   90.00
#
_symmetry.space_group_name_H-M   'P 1'
#
loop_
_entity.id
_entity.type
_entity.pdbx_description
1 polymer ?
#
loop_
_entity_poly.entity_id
_entity_poly.type
_entity_poly.pdbx_seq_one_letter_code
_entity_poly.pdbx_strand_id
1 'polypeptide(L)' 'MLGQRLARAHHLLTDPRHSGSTIGTIAFEVGFGDLSYFNRTFRRHYGATPSNIRAVPRRS' A
#
# COMPACT_ATOMS: atom_id res chain seq x y z
N MET A 1 16.38 1.18 2.62
CA MET A 1 15.46 0.10 3.09
C MET A 1 14.00 0.54 3.13
N LEU A 2 13.62 1.63 3.82
CA LEU A 2 12.21 2.06 3.90
C LEU A 2 11.60 2.47 2.54
N GLY A 3 12.32 3.27 1.74
CA GLY A 3 11.85 3.68 0.41
C GLY A 3 11.58 2.52 -0.54
N GLN A 4 12.44 1.48 -0.53
CA GLN A 4 12.24 0.27 -1.34
C GLN A 4 10.98 -0.52 -0.91
N ARG A 5 10.73 -0.62 0.41
CA ARG A 5 9.51 -1.25 0.93
C ARG A 5 8.26 -0.49 0.50
N LEU A 6 8.30 0.85 0.56
CA LEU A 6 7.22 1.72 0.12
C LEU A 6 6.99 1.65 -1.39
N ALA A 7 8.04 1.57 -2.20
CA ALA A 7 7.95 1.36 -3.65
C ALA A 7 7.30 0.01 -3.99
N ARG A 8 7.70 -1.07 -3.31
CA ARG A 8 7.07 -2.39 -3.47
C ARG A 8 5.61 -2.37 -3.05
N ALA A 9 5.28 -1.73 -1.93
CA ALA A 9 3.90 -1.62 -1.47
C ALA A 9 3.04 -0.85 -2.48
N HIS A 10 3.56 0.23 -3.04
CA HIS A 10 2.87 0.99 -4.09
C HIS A 10 2.59 0.10 -5.32
N HIS A 11 3.58 -0.66 -5.78
CA HIS A 11 3.40 -1.58 -6.91
C HIS A 11 2.29 -2.61 -6.65
N LEU A 12 2.31 -3.26 -5.48
CA LEU A 12 1.28 -4.23 -5.08
C LEU A 12 -0.12 -3.60 -4.96
N LEU A 13 -0.20 -2.35 -4.49
CA LEU A 13 -1.48 -1.64 -4.37
C LEU A 13 -2.09 -1.27 -5.73
N THR A 14 -1.24 -1.04 -6.74
CA THR A 14 -1.66 -0.71 -8.10
C THR A 14 -1.83 -1.93 -9.02
N ASP A 15 -1.36 -3.11 -8.60
CA ASP A 15 -1.46 -4.34 -9.37
C ASP A 15 -2.89 -4.93 -9.24
N PRO A 16 -3.64 -5.07 -10.35
CA PRO A 16 -4.97 -5.69 -10.33
C PRO A 16 -4.99 -7.13 -9.80
N ARG A 17 -3.86 -7.86 -9.90
CA ARG A 17 -3.72 -9.23 -9.38
C ARG A 17 -3.79 -9.26 -7.84
N HIS A 18 -3.42 -8.16 -7.20
CA HIS A 18 -3.48 -8.00 -5.74
C HIS A 18 -4.75 -7.26 -5.27
N SER A 19 -5.73 -7.09 -6.16
CA SER A 19 -7.04 -6.49 -5.82
C SER A 19 -7.82 -7.24 -4.74
N GLY A 20 -7.48 -8.51 -4.45
CA GLY A 20 -8.04 -9.28 -3.32
C GLY A 20 -7.24 -9.19 -2.02
N SER A 21 -5.97 -8.78 -2.05
CA SER A 21 -5.11 -8.69 -0.86
C SER A 21 -5.54 -7.50 0.00
N THR A 22 -5.55 -7.59 1.33
CA THR A 22 -5.85 -6.41 2.17
C THR A 22 -4.65 -5.46 2.25
N ILE A 23 -4.87 -4.18 2.60
CA ILE A 23 -3.77 -3.24 2.87
C ILE A 23 -2.85 -3.77 3.98
N GLY A 24 -3.43 -4.43 5.00
CA GLY A 24 -2.67 -5.09 6.06
C GLY A 24 -1.74 -6.17 5.53
N THR A 25 -2.25 -7.07 4.69
CA THR A 25 -1.47 -8.14 4.04
C THR A 25 -0.29 -7.56 3.27
N ILE A 26 -0.53 -6.52 2.45
CA ILE A 26 0.52 -5.86 1.66
C ILE A 26 1.58 -5.23 2.58
N ALA A 27 1.16 -4.58 3.67
CA ALA A 27 2.08 -3.99 4.63
C ALA A 27 3.00 -5.05 5.28
N PHE A 28 2.44 -6.20 5.69
CA PHE A 28 3.24 -7.30 6.23
C PHE A 28 4.18 -7.92 5.17
N GLU A 29 3.70 -8.12 3.95
CA GLU A 29 4.48 -8.70 2.84
C GLU A 29 5.71 -7.86 2.48
N VAL A 30 5.57 -6.53 2.53
CA VAL A 30 6.71 -5.61 2.29
C VAL A 30 7.55 -5.33 3.55
N GLY A 31 7.28 -6.03 4.65
CA GLY A 31 8.11 -6.04 5.86
C GLY A 31 7.79 -4.93 6.88
N PHE A 32 6.55 -4.45 6.94
CA PHE A 32 6.07 -3.64 8.07
C PHE A 32 5.43 -4.55 9.12
N GLY A 33 5.81 -4.36 10.38
CA GLY A 33 5.21 -5.07 11.52
C GLY A 33 3.98 -4.37 12.11
N ASP A 34 3.74 -3.11 11.75
CA ASP A 34 2.62 -2.31 12.22
C ASP A 34 1.96 -1.56 11.07
N LEU A 35 0.64 -1.77 10.94
CA LEU A 35 -0.19 -1.15 9.90
C LEU A 35 -0.32 0.36 10.12
N SER A 36 -0.38 0.80 11.38
CA SER A 36 -0.51 2.23 11.70
C SER A 36 0.75 2.99 11.29
N TYR A 37 1.92 2.42 11.58
CA TYR A 37 3.21 2.94 11.14
C TYR A 37 3.26 2.97 9.62
N PHE A 38 2.99 1.85 8.95
CA PHE A 38 2.94 1.79 7.48
C PHE A 38 2.08 2.91 6.88
N ASN A 39 0.83 3.07 7.34
CA ASN A 39 -0.08 4.10 6.82
C ASN A 39 0.49 5.52 7.00
N ARG A 40 1.07 5.82 8.17
CA ARG A 40 1.69 7.13 8.43
C ARG A 40 2.88 7.39 7.51
N THR A 41 3.81 6.43 7.37
CA THR A 41 5.00 6.60 6.53
C THR A 41 4.66 6.59 5.04
N PHE A 42 3.73 5.75 4.60
CA PHE A 42 3.26 5.70 3.22
C PHE A 42 2.61 7.02 2.83
N ARG A 43 1.70 7.55 3.65
CA ARG A 43 1.08 8.86 3.41
C ARG A 43 2.10 10.00 3.43
N ARG A 44 3.08 9.96 4.33
CA ARG A 44 4.15 10.97 4.35
C ARG A 44 5.01 10.93 3.08
N HIS A 45 5.20 9.76 2.48
CA HIS A 45 6.03 9.59 1.30
C HIS A 45 5.30 9.88 -0.01
N TYR A 46 4.06 9.41 -0.15
CA TYR A 46 3.26 9.52 -1.38
C TYR A 46 2.17 10.59 -1.35
N GLY A 47 1.95 11.25 -0.21
CA GLY A 47 0.89 12.25 -0.04
C GLY A 47 -0.53 11.66 0.05
N ALA A 48 -0.70 10.36 -0.16
CA ALA A 48 -1.99 9.68 -0.20
C ALA A 48 -1.99 8.41 0.66
N THR A 49 -3.18 7.94 1.06
CA THR A 49 -3.29 6.66 1.79
C THR A 49 -3.18 5.47 0.83
N PRO A 50 -2.74 4.29 1.31
CA PRO A 50 -2.74 3.06 0.50
C PRO A 50 -4.10 2.75 -0.13
N SER A 51 -5.19 3.00 0.60
CA SER A 51 -6.56 2.82 0.10
C SER A 51 -6.92 3.81 -1.02
N ASN A 52 -6.41 5.05 -0.98
CA ASN A 52 -6.61 6.01 -2.07
C ASN A 52 -5.87 5.58 -3.34
N ILE A 53 -4.62 5.13 -3.21
CA ILE A 53 -3.82 4.66 -4.35
C ILE A 53 -4.42 3.40 -4.95
N ARG A 54 -4.94 2.51 -4.10
CA ARG A 54 -5.58 1.27 -4.53
C ARG A 54 -6.90 1.52 -5.25
N ALA A 55 -7.54 2.68 -5.09
CA ALA A 55 -8.92 2.94 -5.55
C ALA A 55 -9.13 2.40 -6.96
N VAL A 56 -9.69 1.19 -6.99
CA VAL A 56 -10.08 0.45 -8.17
C VAL A 56 -11.01 1.41 -8.93
N PRO A 57 -10.87 1.56 -10.26
CA PRO A 57 -11.79 2.37 -11.02
C PRO A 57 -13.21 1.94 -10.62
N ARG A 58 -13.96 2.88 -10.02
CA ARG A 58 -15.37 2.66 -9.69
C ARG A 58 -16.03 2.39 -11.03
N ARG A 59 -16.21 1.13 -11.37
CA ARG A 59 -16.96 0.74 -12.55
C ARG A 59 -18.41 1.00 -12.19
N SER A 60 -18.87 2.21 -12.54
CA SER A 60 -20.29 2.52 -12.69
C SER A 60 -20.91 1.61 -13.75
#